data_AF-A0A7W9MVF3-F1
#
_entry.id   AF-A0A7W9MVF3-F1
#
_cell.length_a   1.000
_cell.length_b   1.000
_cell.length_c   1.000
_cell.angle_alpha   90.00
_cell.angle_beta   90.00
_cell.angle_gamma   90.00
#
_symmetry.space_group_name_H-M   'P 1'
#
loop_
_entity.id
_entity.type
_entity.pdbx_description
1 polymer ?
#
loop_
_entity_poly.entity_id
_entity_poly.type
_entity_poly.pdbx_seq_one_letter_code
_entity_poly.pdbx_strand_id
1 'polypeptide(L)'
;MAESRPFQVLLGEGAVQDLNRLRDAAAAEATQYPDDKSAARTANRTLFKNVLRELQDLETGASKGHHVLGAHRGIGDGRDIVVSKIGDGTGKPNHRLTFREIPGRNAGGTDARDVIAIGARHGDDNVYQQTGARLGRTADRIAELDRFGEAQVGSGGKAHQRHPVLDANRAIAHAFDGQTPLSGTRPLSEAGFGSRTGSSGTTRQAGRQVGGRPDPQRGQ
;
A
#
# COMPACT_ATOMS: atom_id res chain seq x y z
N MET A 1 3.96 -17.69 20.20
CA MET A 1 4.95 -16.63 19.93
C MET A 1 4.44 -15.87 18.74
N ALA A 2 4.09 -14.58 18.88
CA ALA A 2 3.65 -13.79 17.74
C ALA A 2 4.85 -13.63 16.80
N GLU A 3 4.72 -14.04 15.54
CA GLU A 3 5.73 -13.77 14.52
C GLU A 3 5.98 -12.26 14.48
N SER A 4 7.23 -11.85 14.71
CA SER A 4 7.63 -10.46 14.55
C SER A 4 7.45 -10.11 13.06
N ARG A 5 6.51 -9.22 12.76
CA ARG A 5 6.33 -8.66 11.42
C ARG A 5 7.31 -7.50 11.26
N PRO A 6 8.39 -7.67 10.47
CA PRO A 6 9.44 -6.66 10.37
C PRO A 6 8.99 -5.39 9.65
N PHE A 7 7.90 -5.47 8.87
CA PHE A 7 7.33 -4.32 8.19
C PHE A 7 5.85 -4.19 8.51
N GLN A 8 5.35 -2.95 8.58
CA GLN A 8 3.93 -2.69 8.42
C GLN A 8 3.61 -2.49 6.94
N VAL A 9 2.50 -3.04 6.46
CA VAL A 9 1.99 -2.70 5.12
C VAL A 9 1.00 -1.58 5.25
N LEU A 10 1.17 -0.57 4.41
CA LEU A 10 0.41 0.66 4.40
C LEU A 10 -0.38 0.71 3.09
N LEU A 11 -1.70 0.92 3.17
CA LEU A 11 -2.57 1.05 2.00
C LEU A 11 -3.12 2.48 1.92
N GLY A 12 -2.73 3.21 0.88
CA GLY A 12 -3.36 4.48 0.50
C GLY A 12 -4.77 4.27 -0.05
N GLU A 13 -5.55 5.35 -0.13
CA GLU A 13 -6.95 5.29 -0.60
C GLU A 13 -7.07 4.64 -1.99
N GLY A 14 -6.19 5.01 -2.93
CA GLY A 14 -6.15 4.40 -4.25
C GLY A 14 -5.86 2.90 -4.23
N ALA A 15 -4.92 2.45 -3.40
CA ALA A 15 -4.60 1.02 -3.27
C ALA A 15 -5.77 0.22 -2.66
N VAL A 16 -6.51 0.82 -1.73
CA VAL A 16 -7.75 0.23 -1.19
C VAL A 16 -8.81 0.11 -2.28
N GLN A 17 -8.99 1.13 -3.12
CA GLN A 17 -9.92 1.07 -4.25
C GLN A 17 -9.53 -0.03 -5.25
N ASP A 18 -8.24 -0.19 -5.55
CA ASP A 18 -7.74 -1.27 -6.42
C ASP A 18 -8.07 -2.65 -5.85
N LEU A 19 -7.79 -2.85 -4.55
CA LEU A 19 -8.04 -4.11 -3.87
C LEU A 19 -9.53 -4.46 -3.84
N ASN A 20 -10.40 -3.46 -3.61
CA ASN A 20 -11.84 -3.65 -3.68
C ASN A 20 -12.31 -4.03 -5.09
N ARG A 21 -11.78 -3.38 -6.15
CA ARG A 21 -12.10 -3.76 -7.53
C ARG A 21 -11.71 -5.21 -7.84
N LEU A 22 -10.54 -5.66 -7.38
CA LEU A 22 -10.11 -7.05 -7.54
C LEU A 22 -10.99 -8.03 -6.75
N ARG A 23 -11.37 -7.68 -5.52
CA ARG A 23 -12.30 -8.48 -4.71
C ARG A 23 -13.65 -8.62 -5.39
N ASP A 24 -14.20 -7.51 -5.89
CA ASP A 24 -15.53 -7.49 -6.48
C ASP A 24 -15.54 -8.26 -7.81
N ALA A 25 -14.47 -8.16 -8.62
CA ALA A 25 -14.28 -8.99 -9.82
C ALA A 25 -14.17 -10.49 -9.48
N ALA A 26 -13.42 -10.84 -8.42
CA ALA A 26 -13.32 -12.22 -7.95
C ALA A 26 -14.67 -12.76 -7.45
N ALA A 27 -15.48 -11.94 -6.79
CA ALA A 27 -16.82 -12.31 -6.31
C ALA A 27 -17.82 -12.46 -7.46
N ALA A 28 -17.78 -11.58 -8.46
CA ALA A 28 -18.59 -11.70 -9.66
C ALA A 28 -18.27 -12.99 -10.42
N GLU A 29 -16.98 -13.31 -10.57
CA GLU A 29 -16.54 -14.57 -11.19
C GLU A 29 -16.99 -15.80 -10.40
N ALA A 30 -16.94 -15.76 -9.07
CA ALA A 30 -17.43 -16.85 -8.22
C ALA A 30 -18.93 -17.10 -8.39
N THR A 31 -19.72 -16.04 -8.56
CA THR A 31 -21.16 -16.13 -8.83
C THR A 31 -21.44 -16.68 -10.22
N GLN A 32 -20.68 -16.26 -11.22
CA GLN A 32 -20.88 -16.67 -12.61
C GLN A 32 -20.43 -18.10 -12.88
N TYR A 33 -19.35 -18.55 -12.22
CA TYR A 33 -18.73 -19.86 -12.41
C TYR A 33 -18.44 -20.54 -11.06
N PRO A 34 -19.48 -20.99 -10.32
CA PRO A 34 -19.33 -21.49 -8.95
C PRO A 34 -18.46 -22.75 -8.87
N ASP A 35 -18.63 -23.69 -9.81
CA ASP A 35 -17.96 -25.00 -9.78
C ASP A 35 -16.81 -25.13 -10.79
N ASP A 36 -16.60 -24.13 -11.64
CA ASP A 36 -15.55 -24.15 -12.65
C ASP A 36 -14.20 -23.77 -12.03
N LYS A 37 -13.24 -24.69 -12.14
CA LYS A 37 -11.87 -24.57 -11.64
C LYS A 37 -10.84 -24.31 -12.73
N SER A 38 -11.27 -24.10 -13.97
CA SER A 38 -10.37 -23.79 -15.08
C SER A 38 -9.71 -22.44 -14.87
N ALA A 39 -8.42 -22.34 -15.20
CA ALA A 39 -7.63 -21.12 -14.98
C ALA A 39 -8.30 -19.87 -15.58
N ALA A 40 -8.93 -19.99 -16.75
CA ALA A 40 -9.64 -18.89 -17.41
C ALA A 40 -10.89 -18.41 -16.65
N ARG A 41 -11.59 -19.31 -15.93
CA ARG A 41 -12.79 -19.00 -15.14
C ARG A 41 -12.49 -18.78 -13.66
N THR A 42 -11.23 -18.90 -13.26
CA THR A 42 -10.74 -18.62 -11.90
C THR A 42 -9.71 -17.48 -11.85
N ALA A 43 -9.52 -16.75 -12.95
CA ALA A 43 -8.42 -15.81 -13.12
C ALA A 43 -8.48 -14.67 -12.09
N ASN A 44 -9.64 -14.04 -11.92
CA ASN A 44 -9.80 -12.94 -10.96
C ASN A 44 -9.69 -13.44 -9.51
N ARG A 45 -10.26 -14.61 -9.22
CA ARG A 45 -10.12 -15.25 -7.90
C ARG A 45 -8.66 -15.55 -7.55
N THR A 46 -7.91 -16.06 -8.52
CA THR A 46 -6.49 -16.39 -8.35
C THR A 46 -5.65 -15.12 -8.21
N LEU A 47 -5.91 -14.11 -9.04
CA LEU A 47 -5.25 -12.82 -8.97
C LEU A 47 -5.45 -12.17 -7.60
N PHE A 48 -6.70 -12.08 -7.12
CA PHE A 48 -7.01 -11.51 -5.81
C PHE A 48 -6.28 -12.23 -4.68
N LYS A 49 -6.29 -13.58 -4.68
CA LYS A 49 -5.53 -14.39 -3.70
C LYS A 49 -4.03 -14.11 -3.75
N ASN A 50 -3.46 -14.00 -4.95
CA ASN A 50 -2.02 -13.74 -5.13
C ASN A 50 -1.64 -12.32 -4.70
N VAL A 51 -2.52 -11.33 -4.88
CA VAL A 51 -2.33 -9.98 -4.32
C VAL A 51 -2.32 -10.03 -2.80
N LEU A 52 -3.29 -10.70 -2.16
CA LEU A 52 -3.33 -10.84 -0.71
C LEU A 52 -2.08 -11.56 -0.17
N ARG A 53 -1.61 -12.61 -0.87
CA ARG A 53 -0.37 -13.30 -0.52
C ARG A 53 0.82 -12.36 -0.60
N GLU A 54 0.96 -11.58 -1.69
CA GLU A 54 2.06 -10.61 -1.80
C GLU A 54 2.00 -9.59 -0.67
N LEU A 55 0.84 -9.05 -0.31
CA LEU A 55 0.72 -8.11 0.82
C LEU A 55 1.22 -8.74 2.13
N GLN A 56 0.87 -10.00 2.40
CA GLN A 56 1.36 -10.74 3.57
C GLN A 56 2.88 -10.99 3.50
N ASP A 57 3.40 -11.36 2.34
CA ASP A 57 4.83 -11.58 2.13
C ASP A 57 5.61 -10.26 2.24
N LEU A 58 5.02 -9.14 1.88
CA LEU A 58 5.60 -7.82 2.10
C LEU A 58 5.68 -7.48 3.59
N GLU A 59 4.62 -7.76 4.34
CA GLU A 59 4.54 -7.50 5.79
C GLU A 59 5.53 -8.36 6.60
N THR A 60 5.63 -9.64 6.27
CA THR A 60 6.54 -10.60 6.91
C THR A 60 7.99 -10.46 6.43
N GLY A 61 8.22 -9.72 5.37
CA GLY A 61 9.53 -9.58 4.73
C GLY A 61 9.94 -10.76 3.84
N ALA A 62 9.07 -11.76 3.66
CA ALA A 62 9.29 -12.89 2.76
C ALA A 62 9.43 -12.46 1.28
N SER A 63 8.74 -11.39 0.88
CA SER A 63 8.95 -10.71 -0.40
C SER A 63 9.80 -9.46 -0.21
N LYS A 64 10.63 -9.12 -1.20
CA LYS A 64 11.26 -7.79 -1.37
C LYS A 64 10.73 -7.08 -2.62
N GLY A 65 9.67 -7.61 -3.23
CA GLY A 65 9.26 -7.28 -4.60
C GLY A 65 10.16 -7.91 -5.68
N HIS A 66 9.91 -7.55 -6.94
CA HIS A 66 10.62 -8.14 -8.08
C HIS A 66 11.78 -7.26 -8.57
N HIS A 67 11.55 -5.96 -8.77
CA HIS A 67 12.57 -5.02 -9.25
C HIS A 67 12.17 -3.59 -8.89
N VAL A 68 13.15 -2.68 -8.87
CA VAL A 68 12.93 -1.24 -8.79
C VAL A 68 12.38 -0.75 -10.13
N LEU A 69 11.45 0.21 -10.11
CA LEU A 69 10.85 0.78 -11.31
C LEU A 69 11.87 1.58 -12.13
N GLY A 70 12.76 2.31 -11.45
CA GLY A 70 13.78 3.17 -12.08
C GLY A 70 13.14 4.40 -12.73
N ALA A 71 13.83 4.99 -13.71
CA ALA A 71 13.28 6.11 -14.48
C ALA A 71 12.19 5.61 -15.45
N HIS A 72 10.98 6.18 -15.36
CA HIS A 72 9.86 5.78 -16.21
C HIS A 72 9.11 7.01 -16.75
N ARG A 73 8.85 7.03 -18.07
CA ARG A 73 8.11 8.11 -18.73
C ARG A 73 6.74 8.28 -18.08
N GLY A 74 6.40 9.51 -17.67
CA GLY A 74 5.13 9.85 -17.03
C GLY A 74 5.04 9.60 -15.52
N ILE A 75 6.10 9.07 -14.90
CA ILE A 75 6.22 8.89 -13.44
C ILE A 75 7.43 9.68 -12.92
N GLY A 76 8.44 9.86 -13.77
CA GLY A 76 9.69 10.52 -13.45
C GLY A 76 10.65 9.57 -12.74
N ASP A 77 11.25 10.05 -11.65
CA ASP A 77 12.19 9.27 -10.85
C ASP A 77 11.45 8.26 -9.95
N GLY A 78 11.40 7.01 -10.41
CA GLY A 78 10.83 5.88 -9.69
C GLY A 78 11.89 4.99 -9.03
N ARG A 79 13.10 5.51 -8.78
CA ARG A 79 14.17 4.71 -8.17
C ARG A 79 13.90 4.32 -6.74
N ASP A 80 12.93 4.93 -6.07
CA ASP A 80 12.44 4.60 -4.73
C ASP A 80 11.22 3.65 -4.75
N ILE A 81 10.73 3.30 -5.95
CA ILE A 81 9.54 2.48 -6.15
C ILE A 81 9.95 1.07 -6.51
N VAL A 82 9.42 0.10 -5.78
CA VAL A 82 9.56 -1.33 -6.04
C VAL A 82 8.29 -1.86 -6.71
N VAL A 83 8.47 -2.82 -7.61
CA VAL A 83 7.42 -3.45 -8.39
C VAL A 83 7.42 -4.96 -8.11
N SER A 84 6.29 -5.49 -7.68
CA SER A 84 6.00 -6.94 -7.64
C SER A 84 5.25 -7.38 -8.90
N LYS A 85 5.51 -8.61 -9.35
CA LYS A 85 4.81 -9.21 -10.50
C LYS A 85 3.76 -10.19 -10.01
N ILE A 86 2.49 -9.94 -10.33
CA ILE A 86 1.38 -10.78 -9.88
C ILE A 86 0.74 -11.47 -11.09
N GLY A 87 0.54 -12.78 -10.99
CA GLY A 87 -0.13 -13.59 -11.99
C GLY A 87 -1.55 -13.96 -11.57
N ASP A 88 -2.40 -14.19 -12.57
CA ASP A 88 -3.78 -14.66 -12.43
C ASP A 88 -3.92 -16.18 -12.67
N GLY A 89 -2.80 -16.86 -12.94
CA GLY A 89 -2.77 -18.30 -13.21
C GLY A 89 -3.02 -18.69 -14.67
N THR A 90 -3.25 -17.73 -15.57
CA THR A 90 -3.50 -17.99 -17.00
C THR A 90 -2.24 -17.96 -17.87
N GLY A 91 -1.11 -17.53 -17.31
CA GLY A 91 0.15 -17.43 -18.03
C GLY A 91 1.17 -16.54 -17.33
N LYS A 92 1.88 -15.72 -18.13
CA LYS A 92 2.88 -14.78 -17.59
C LYS A 92 2.20 -13.72 -16.72
N PRO A 93 2.82 -13.29 -15.60
CA PRO A 93 2.27 -12.24 -14.74
C PRO A 93 1.90 -10.97 -15.50
N ASN A 94 0.61 -10.69 -15.57
CA ASN A 94 -0.01 -9.57 -16.28
C ASN A 94 -0.39 -8.40 -15.35
N HIS A 95 -0.31 -8.58 -14.03
CA HIS A 95 -0.56 -7.54 -13.03
C HIS A 95 0.71 -7.14 -12.30
N ARG A 96 0.70 -5.94 -11.72
CA ARG A 96 1.76 -5.42 -10.85
C ARG A 96 1.16 -4.86 -9.57
N LEU A 97 1.99 -4.87 -8.54
CA LEU A 97 1.80 -4.09 -7.32
C LEU A 97 3.04 -3.21 -7.18
N THR A 98 2.84 -1.91 -6.99
CA THR A 98 3.91 -0.94 -6.75
C THR A 98 3.87 -0.47 -5.30
N PHE A 99 5.05 -0.33 -4.69
CA PHE A 99 5.18 0.17 -3.32
C PHE A 99 6.51 0.87 -3.14
N ARG A 100 6.66 1.61 -2.04
CA ARG A 100 7.94 2.19 -1.59
C ARG A 100 8.14 1.87 -0.12
N GLU A 101 9.40 1.87 0.30
CA GLU A 101 9.75 1.66 1.71
C GLU A 101 9.81 3.00 2.45
N ILE A 102 9.05 3.12 3.53
CA ILE A 102 9.06 4.28 4.42
C ILE A 102 9.80 3.88 5.69
N PRO A 103 10.87 4.59 6.09
CA PRO A 103 11.59 4.26 7.31
C PRO A 103 10.70 4.46 8.54
N GLY A 104 10.89 3.66 9.58
CA GLY A 104 10.04 3.65 10.79
C GLY A 104 9.90 5.00 11.47
N ARG A 105 10.96 5.83 11.42
CA ARG A 105 10.93 7.23 11.89
C ARG A 105 9.88 8.10 11.20
N ASN A 106 9.54 7.78 9.95
CA ASN A 106 8.54 8.48 9.15
C ASN A 106 7.20 7.73 9.10
N ALA A 107 7.17 6.47 9.52
CA ALA A 107 5.99 5.60 9.49
C ALA A 107 5.35 5.36 10.87
N GLY A 108 5.83 6.02 11.93
CA GLY A 108 5.25 5.92 13.27
C GLY A 108 5.76 4.76 14.12
N GLY A 109 6.96 4.22 13.82
CA GLY A 109 7.67 3.25 14.66
C GLY A 109 8.35 2.16 13.84
N THR A 110 7.57 1.33 13.14
CA THR A 110 8.06 0.21 12.33
C THR A 110 8.24 0.64 10.88
N ASP A 111 9.29 0.17 10.22
CA ASP A 111 9.46 0.36 8.78
C ASP A 111 8.21 -0.08 8.02
N ALA A 112 7.82 0.68 7.02
CA ALA A 112 6.60 0.47 6.30
C ALA A 112 6.81 0.23 4.81
N ARG A 113 5.88 -0.52 4.22
CA ARG A 113 5.76 -0.67 2.78
C ARG A 113 4.46 -0.03 2.33
N ASP A 114 4.58 1.18 1.81
CA ASP A 114 3.49 2.03 1.35
C ASP A 114 3.09 1.61 -0.06
N VAL A 115 1.99 0.85 -0.17
CA VAL A 115 1.46 0.33 -1.43
C VAL A 115 0.77 1.46 -2.17
N ILE A 116 1.24 1.72 -3.39
CA ILE A 116 0.83 2.85 -4.20
C ILE A 116 -0.30 2.44 -5.15
N ALA A 117 -0.10 1.38 -5.92
CA ALA A 117 -1.09 0.91 -6.91
C ALA A 117 -1.04 -0.60 -7.15
N ILE A 118 -2.20 -1.18 -7.48
CA ILE A 118 -2.37 -2.58 -7.86
C ILE A 118 -3.20 -2.61 -9.14
N GLY A 119 -2.67 -3.20 -10.22
CA GLY A 119 -3.40 -3.18 -11.47
C GLY A 119 -2.72 -3.90 -12.62
N ALA A 120 -3.35 -3.84 -13.78
CA ALA A 120 -2.83 -4.40 -15.01
C ALA A 120 -1.51 -3.71 -15.41
N ARG A 121 -0.59 -4.49 -15.98
CA ARG A 121 0.69 -3.99 -16.51
C ARG A 121 0.50 -3.11 -17.75
N HIS A 122 -0.50 -3.41 -18.56
CA HIS A 122 -0.74 -2.81 -19.87
C HIS A 122 -2.16 -2.26 -19.95
N GLY A 123 -2.38 -1.33 -20.89
CA GLY A 123 -3.65 -0.65 -21.11
C GLY A 123 -3.60 0.85 -20.76
N ASP A 124 -4.64 1.56 -21.16
CA ASP A 124 -4.93 2.92 -20.71
C ASP A 124 -5.40 2.82 -19.25
N ASP A 125 -4.76 3.53 -18.32
CA ASP A 125 -4.88 3.34 -16.86
C ASP A 125 -4.15 2.10 -16.29
N ASN A 126 -3.00 1.75 -16.88
CA ASN A 126 -2.14 0.73 -16.28
C ASN A 126 -1.54 1.19 -14.92
N VAL A 127 -1.08 0.21 -14.15
CA VAL A 127 -0.53 0.40 -12.79
C VAL A 127 0.57 1.47 -12.70
N TYR A 128 1.37 1.66 -13.75
CA TYR A 128 2.46 2.63 -13.77
C TYR A 128 1.90 4.06 -13.88
N GLN A 129 0.90 4.28 -14.74
CA GLN A 129 0.19 5.56 -14.81
C GLN A 129 -0.50 5.91 -13.49
N GLN A 130 -1.18 4.94 -12.87
CA GLN A 130 -1.80 5.12 -11.54
C GLN A 130 -0.75 5.44 -10.47
N THR A 131 0.42 4.80 -10.52
CA THR A 131 1.53 5.06 -9.59
C THR A 131 2.00 6.51 -9.70
N GLY A 132 2.27 7.01 -10.92
CA GLY A 132 2.67 8.39 -11.15
C GLY A 132 1.61 9.40 -10.68
N ALA A 133 0.34 9.17 -11.05
CA ALA A 133 -0.76 10.04 -10.67
C ALA A 133 -0.93 10.14 -9.15
N ARG A 134 -0.83 9.04 -8.41
CA ARG A 134 -1.02 9.00 -6.95
C ARG A 134 0.13 9.60 -6.18
N LEU A 135 1.35 9.52 -6.72
CA LEU A 135 2.50 10.19 -6.12
C LEU A 135 2.50 11.69 -6.39
N GLY A 136 1.69 12.18 -7.35
CA GLY A 136 1.65 13.59 -7.74
C GLY A 136 2.99 14.11 -8.28
N ARG A 137 3.88 13.20 -8.70
CA ARG A 137 5.23 13.56 -9.16
C ARG A 137 5.16 13.97 -10.62
N THR A 138 5.53 15.22 -10.88
CA THR A 138 5.64 15.79 -12.22
C THR A 138 7.08 15.93 -12.69
N ALA A 139 8.04 15.77 -11.78
CA ALA A 139 9.45 15.94 -12.08
C ALA A 139 10.06 14.62 -12.60
N ASP A 140 10.75 14.71 -13.73
CA ASP A 140 11.54 13.60 -14.28
C ASP A 140 12.68 13.16 -13.33
N ARG A 141 13.03 14.01 -12.36
CA ARG A 141 14.15 13.85 -11.44
C ARG A 141 13.80 14.38 -10.04
N ILE A 142 14.18 13.65 -8.99
CA ILE A 142 14.10 14.11 -7.60
C ILE A 142 15.51 14.49 -7.15
N ALA A 143 15.79 15.78 -7.00
CA ALA A 143 17.14 16.30 -6.77
C ALA A 143 17.79 15.73 -5.48
N GLU A 144 16.97 15.48 -4.47
CA GLU A 144 17.40 14.90 -3.19
C GLU A 144 17.88 13.45 -3.32
N LEU A 145 17.50 12.76 -4.41
CA LEU A 145 17.96 11.42 -4.70
C LEU A 145 19.28 11.39 -5.50
N ASP A 146 19.74 12.54 -6.02
CA ASP A 146 20.96 12.62 -6.84
C ASP A 146 22.23 12.30 -6.07
N ARG A 147 22.25 12.56 -4.77
CA ARG A 147 23.36 12.19 -3.88
C ARG A 147 23.61 10.68 -3.81
N PHE A 148 22.65 9.87 -4.28
CA PHE A 148 22.75 8.41 -4.32
C PHE A 148 23.15 7.87 -5.71
N GLY A 149 23.55 8.73 -6.65
CA GLY A 149 23.99 8.35 -7.98
C GLY A 149 22.83 8.18 -8.97
N GLU A 150 23.05 7.43 -10.05
CA GLU A 150 22.01 7.13 -11.05
C GLU A 150 21.07 6.01 -10.59
N ALA A 151 19.83 6.04 -11.09
CA ALA A 151 18.85 5.00 -10.78
C ALA A 151 19.34 3.62 -11.27
N GLN A 152 19.55 2.69 -10.34
CA GLN A 152 19.88 1.30 -10.67
C GLN A 152 18.65 0.62 -11.28
N VAL A 153 18.62 0.52 -12.61
CA VAL A 153 17.56 -0.22 -13.33
C VAL A 153 17.86 -1.71 -13.31
N GLY A 154 17.12 -2.45 -12.47
CA GLY A 154 17.19 -3.90 -12.45
C GLY A 154 16.37 -4.50 -13.59
N SER A 155 17.04 -5.03 -14.63
CA SER A 155 16.43 -5.60 -15.85
C SER A 155 15.61 -6.89 -15.66
N GLY A 156 15.22 -7.23 -14.44
CA GLY A 156 14.38 -8.39 -14.17
C GLY A 156 15.08 -9.75 -14.31
N GLY A 157 16.41 -9.80 -14.11
CA GLY A 157 17.25 -11.00 -14.09
C GLY A 157 16.94 -11.99 -12.95
N LYS A 158 17.82 -12.94 -12.63
CA LYS A 158 17.58 -13.95 -11.56
C LYS A 158 17.54 -13.30 -10.16
N ALA A 159 16.90 -13.96 -9.18
CA ALA A 159 16.73 -13.40 -7.82
C ALA A 159 18.03 -12.89 -7.18
N HIS A 160 19.12 -13.67 -7.25
CA HIS A 160 20.44 -13.29 -6.73
C HIS A 160 21.04 -12.04 -7.38
N GLN A 161 20.64 -11.70 -8.61
CA GLN A 161 21.08 -10.49 -9.32
C GLN A 161 20.22 -9.28 -8.93
N ARG A 162 18.93 -9.52 -8.60
CA ARG A 162 17.97 -8.45 -8.27
C ARG A 162 18.03 -8.03 -6.80
N HIS A 163 18.29 -8.97 -5.88
CA HIS A 163 18.29 -8.68 -4.44
C HIS A 163 19.28 -7.57 -4.04
N PRO A 164 20.53 -7.52 -4.54
CA PRO A 164 21.44 -6.43 -4.23
C PRO A 164 20.90 -5.05 -4.65
N VAL A 165 20.21 -4.97 -5.80
CA VAL A 165 19.60 -3.73 -6.28
C VAL A 165 18.43 -3.30 -5.39
N LEU A 166 17.60 -4.25 -4.97
CA LEU A 166 16.51 -3.99 -4.04
C LEU A 166 17.02 -3.57 -2.66
N ASP A 167 18.09 -4.19 -2.17
CA ASP A 167 18.72 -3.84 -0.89
C ASP A 167 19.38 -2.45 -0.94
N ALA A 168 19.98 -2.08 -2.08
CA ALA A 168 20.50 -0.72 -2.29
C ALA A 168 19.37 0.31 -2.34
N ASN A 169 18.26 0.03 -3.03
CA ASN A 169 17.06 0.87 -3.05
C ASN A 169 16.48 1.06 -1.65
N ARG A 170 16.37 0.00 -0.85
CA ARG A 170 15.99 0.06 0.57
C ARG A 170 16.91 0.99 1.35
N ALA A 171 18.22 0.82 1.23
CA ALA A 171 19.18 1.67 1.93
C ALA A 171 19.02 3.16 1.57
N ILE A 172 18.78 3.46 0.28
CA ILE A 172 18.49 4.81 -0.20
C ILE A 172 17.18 5.34 0.42
N ALA A 173 16.11 4.54 0.40
CA ALA A 173 14.82 4.91 0.98
C ALA A 173 14.95 5.23 2.47
N HIS A 174 15.74 4.43 3.19
CA HIS A 174 16.03 4.65 4.61
C HIS A 174 16.95 5.84 4.88
N ALA A 175 17.79 6.24 3.94
CA ALA A 175 18.63 7.43 4.05
C ALA A 175 17.92 8.71 3.58
N PHE A 176 16.82 8.59 2.84
CA PHE A 176 16.05 9.71 2.33
C PHE A 176 14.95 10.15 3.30
N ASP A 177 15.15 11.30 3.93
CA ASP A 177 14.22 11.83 4.94
C ASP A 177 12.87 12.30 4.37
N GLY A 178 12.80 12.55 3.06
CA GLY A 178 11.58 13.05 2.39
C GLY A 178 10.49 12.01 2.13
N GLN A 179 10.71 10.73 2.48
CA GLN A 179 9.67 9.70 2.30
C GLN A 179 8.64 9.76 3.43
N THR A 180 7.46 10.27 3.14
CA THR A 180 6.28 10.18 4.02
C THR A 180 5.22 9.27 3.40
N PRO A 181 4.40 8.56 4.19
CA PRO A 181 3.28 7.77 3.67
C PRO A 181 2.34 8.61 2.80
N LEU A 182 1.68 7.99 1.81
CA LEU A 182 0.65 8.67 1.03
C LEU A 182 -0.47 9.22 1.93
N SER A 183 -1.13 10.30 1.51
CA SER A 183 -2.25 10.86 2.27
C SER A 183 -3.37 9.82 2.45
N GLY A 184 -3.97 9.79 3.64
CA GLY A 184 -5.07 8.87 3.97
C GLY A 184 -4.68 7.41 4.15
N THR A 185 -3.38 7.10 4.08
CA THR A 185 -2.84 5.75 4.24
C THR A 185 -3.07 5.19 5.62
N ARG A 186 -3.40 3.90 5.68
CA ARG A 186 -3.65 3.17 6.94
C ARG A 186 -2.90 1.85 6.97
N PRO A 187 -2.45 1.40 8.16
CA PRO A 187 -1.88 0.07 8.32
C PRO A 187 -2.88 -1.04 7.96
N LEU A 188 -2.37 -2.06 7.27
CA LEU A 188 -3.02 -3.34 7.04
C LEU A 188 -2.96 -4.18 8.33
N SER A 189 -3.53 -3.70 9.43
CA SER A 189 -3.66 -4.50 10.66
C SER A 189 -5.04 -5.14 10.72
N GLU A 190 -5.15 -6.30 11.39
CA GLU A 190 -6.43 -6.99 11.64
C GLU A 190 -7.46 -6.09 12.33
N ALA A 191 -7.01 -5.06 13.07
CA ALA A 191 -7.86 -4.08 13.73
C ALA A 191 -8.27 -2.87 12.83
N GLY A 192 -7.62 -2.67 11.67
CA GLY A 192 -7.78 -1.48 10.84
C GLY A 192 -8.70 -1.66 9.62
N PHE A 193 -8.99 -2.88 9.21
CA PHE A 193 -9.86 -3.15 8.05
C PHE A 193 -11.32 -2.84 8.41
N GLY A 194 -11.83 -1.69 7.96
CA GLY A 194 -13.23 -1.27 8.16
C GLY A 194 -13.51 -0.45 9.42
N SER A 195 -12.52 -0.22 10.30
CA SER A 195 -12.69 0.75 11.37
C SER A 195 -12.52 2.16 10.81
N ARG A 196 -13.65 2.77 10.43
CA ARG A 196 -13.75 4.22 10.46
C ARG A 196 -13.45 4.63 11.89
N THR A 197 -12.23 5.10 12.16
CA THR A 197 -12.01 6.05 13.25
C THR A 197 -12.89 7.25 12.93
N GLY A 198 -14.14 7.16 13.40
CA GLY A 198 -15.07 8.26 13.40
C GLY A 198 -14.37 9.41 14.09
N SER A 199 -14.36 10.55 13.42
CA SER A 199 -14.14 11.83 14.05
C SER A 199 -15.27 12.04 15.06
N SER A 200 -15.18 11.40 16.23
CA SER A 200 -15.93 11.81 17.41
C SER A 200 -15.09 12.89 18.06
N GLY A 201 -15.30 14.11 17.58
CA GLY A 201 -14.86 15.33 18.24
C GLY A 201 -15.23 15.28 19.72
N THR A 202 -14.25 15.60 20.54
CA THR A 202 -14.28 15.54 21.99
C THR A 202 -15.29 16.54 22.58
N THR A 203 -15.99 16.07 23.63
CA THR A 203 -16.48 16.82 24.81
C THR A 203 -17.50 17.95 24.64
N ARG A 204 -18.72 17.70 25.14
CA ARG A 204 -19.25 18.47 26.29
C ARG A 204 -19.79 17.56 27.38
N GLN A 205 -19.08 17.66 28.49
CA GLN A 205 -19.24 17.07 29.81
C GLN A 205 -20.60 17.47 30.41
N ALA A 206 -21.51 16.51 30.60
CA ALA A 206 -22.69 16.69 31.45
C ALA A 206 -22.29 16.43 32.91
N GLY A 207 -21.93 17.51 33.61
CA GLY A 207 -21.69 17.50 35.04
C GLY A 207 -22.99 17.27 35.79
N ARG A 208 -23.09 16.09 36.42
CA ARG A 208 -24.13 15.70 37.38
C ARG A 208 -23.86 16.44 38.70
N GLN A 209 -24.65 17.46 39.03
CA GLN A 209 -24.72 18.03 40.38
C GLN A 209 -26.07 17.67 41.00
N VAL A 210 -26.01 16.87 42.06
CA VAL A 210 -27.11 16.54 42.96
C VAL A 210 -26.88 17.32 44.25
N GLY A 211 -27.90 18.02 44.72
CA GLY A 211 -28.07 18.36 46.14
C GLY A 211 -27.97 19.85 46.47
N GLY A 212 -29.11 20.45 46.84
CA GLY A 212 -29.13 21.68 47.64
C GLY A 212 -30.25 22.66 47.30
N ARG A 213 -31.50 22.36 47.69
CA ARG A 213 -32.49 23.43 47.96
C ARG A 213 -32.02 24.21 49.20
N PRO A 214 -32.21 25.53 49.21
CA PRO A 214 -33.21 26.08 50.12
C PRO A 214 -34.11 27.12 49.43
N ASP A 215 -35.42 26.92 49.59
CA ASP A 215 -36.42 27.98 49.52
C ASP A 215 -36.23 28.88 50.77
N PRO A 216 -36.35 30.21 50.64
CA PRO A 216 -37.58 30.80 51.17
C PRO A 216 -38.12 32.00 50.38
N GLN A 217 -39.44 31.96 50.20
CA GLN A 217 -40.42 33.05 50.34
C GLN A 217 -39.93 34.49 50.57
N ARG A 218 -40.38 35.39 49.69
CA ARG A 218 -41.04 36.71 49.90
C ARG A 218 -40.86 37.46 48.58
N GLY A 219 -41.87 37.96 47.87
CA GLY A 219 -43.21 38.36 48.21
C GLY A 219 -43.46 39.64 47.41
N GLN A 220 -44.47 39.63 46.54
CA GLN A 220 -45.44 40.67 46.20
C GLN A 220 -46.41 40.08 45.18
#